data_AF-A0AAN8WH30-F1
#
_entry.id   AF-A0AAN8WH30-F1
#
_cell.length_a   1.000
_cell.length_b   1.000
_cell.length_c   1.000
_cell.angle_alpha   90.00
_cell.angle_beta   90.00
_cell.angle_gamma   90.00
#
_symmetry.space_group_name_H-M   'P 1'
#
loop_
_entity.id
_entity.type
_entity.pdbx_description
1 polymer ?
#
loop_
_entity_poly.entity_id
_entity_poly.type
_entity_poly.pdbx_seq_one_letter_code
_entity_poly.pdbx_strand_id
1 'polypeptide(L)'
;MFLSLIGHYYPLFGDGHKRTETGELRVDTLPVIRTQVEIRGFEDSILDCRACDSPQTVHPECFPIKIPQNDPFFPPVNISSGQPFCIPLTRSMPGQLTLGYREQMNQVTAFVDASHTYGSDKCEQQHLRTFKDGLLKATPNPLRGKPLLPTESENHECQAPSGRCFTGGDTRASEQPGLAALHTLLMREHNRVSLKLKEMNPHWSDEQFFQNARRIVTAVNQHITYNEWLPRVLGWNAINLYELNLLPEGYYEGYDPYCNPTVLNEVGIAFRFGHSLLKPSLERMDGIFAKRDPPVKLSEHFFNPDLLYQPGMLDEIIRGLTTVSMETLDQFLTDEVTNHLFEDKKQPFSGLDLASLNIQRGRDHGLQPYNEYRALCNLTRARNFDDLRREIATPVIERLKRTYAHVDDVDLFSGGLSETPLHGGLVGPTFGCILGIQFRNLRKCDRFWYENADPLIRFTDPQLTELRKVTLSKLLCDNCDAIGSEQRSAFDLPDPFLNPRVNCHDLPGVNLELWKERVSCSVGRTNIDIGAAERISPCVMCTCTKEG
;
A
#
# COMPACT_ATOMS: atom_id res chain seq x y z
N MET A 1 5.82 -1.61 6.43
CA MET A 1 4.94 -0.61 7.08
C MET A 1 3.68 -0.19 6.32
N PHE A 2 3.70 0.20 5.03
CA PHE A 2 2.52 0.76 4.33
C PHE A 2 1.56 -0.30 3.75
N LEU A 3 2.03 -1.50 3.38
CA LEU A 3 1.19 -2.48 2.65
C LEU A 3 0.24 -3.30 3.51
N SER A 4 0.60 -3.54 4.77
CA SER A 4 -0.27 -4.26 5.70
C SER A 4 -1.60 -3.55 5.97
N LEU A 5 -1.56 -2.23 5.99
CA LEU A 5 -2.65 -1.30 6.31
C LEU A 5 -3.86 -1.37 5.39
N ILE A 6 -3.68 -1.99 4.23
CA ILE A 6 -4.57 -1.79 3.10
C ILE A 6 -5.70 -2.83 3.10
N GLY A 7 -5.50 -3.94 3.83
CA GLY A 7 -6.56 -4.82 4.32
C GLY A 7 -7.33 -4.28 5.53
N HIS A 8 -7.77 -3.02 5.50
CA HIS A 8 -8.54 -2.32 6.54
C HIS A 8 -7.88 -2.12 7.93
N TYR A 9 -7.85 -0.85 8.35
CA TYR A 9 -7.86 -0.40 9.74
C TYR A 9 -6.81 -1.01 10.70
N TYR A 10 -5.52 -0.79 10.33
CA TYR A 10 -4.56 0.08 11.08
C TYR A 10 -3.87 -0.46 12.41
N PRO A 11 -2.62 -0.07 12.86
CA PRO A 11 -1.74 -1.03 13.58
C PRO A 11 -0.51 -0.63 14.56
N LEU A 12 0.35 -1.63 14.93
CA LEU A 12 1.11 -2.03 16.19
C LEU A 12 2.52 -1.49 16.63
N PHE A 13 2.94 -1.95 17.84
CA PHE A 13 4.27 -2.47 18.39
C PHE A 13 4.71 -1.88 19.75
N GLY A 14 5.64 -2.42 20.58
CA GLY A 14 6.57 -3.58 20.52
C GLY A 14 6.92 -4.09 21.95
N ASP A 15 8.01 -4.80 22.31
CA ASP A 15 9.29 -5.27 21.71
C ASP A 15 9.71 -6.61 22.42
N GLY A 16 10.72 -7.33 21.91
CA GLY A 16 11.36 -8.45 22.64
C GLY A 16 12.46 -9.22 21.89
N HIS A 17 13.73 -8.87 22.10
CA HIS A 17 14.94 -9.44 21.45
C HIS A 17 14.96 -10.96 21.12
N LYS A 18 15.30 -11.28 19.85
CA LYS A 18 16.26 -12.37 19.48
C LYS A 18 16.80 -12.21 18.05
N ARG A 19 18.09 -12.51 17.83
CA ARG A 19 18.73 -12.54 16.50
C ARG A 19 18.36 -13.80 15.72
N THR A 20 18.20 -13.67 14.41
CA THR A 20 18.30 -14.76 13.41
C THR A 20 19.05 -14.26 12.16
N GLU A 21 19.65 -15.17 11.39
CA GLU A 21 20.55 -14.84 10.27
C GLU A 21 19.83 -14.72 8.92
N THR A 22 19.05 -13.66 8.75
CA THR A 22 18.49 -13.21 7.46
C THR A 22 18.62 -11.70 7.33
N GLY A 23 18.90 -11.20 6.13
CA GLY A 23 19.02 -9.76 5.88
C GLY A 23 17.72 -9.04 6.25
N GLU A 24 17.78 -8.17 7.25
CA GLU A 24 16.62 -7.42 7.74
C GLU A 24 16.11 -6.42 6.69
N LEU A 25 14.79 -6.25 6.68
CA LEU A 25 14.04 -5.42 5.73
C LEU A 25 13.33 -4.28 6.46
N ARG A 26 12.90 -3.24 5.73
CA ARG A 26 12.43 -1.97 6.34
C ARG A 26 11.13 -1.40 5.78
N VAL A 27 10.88 -1.61 4.49
CA VAL A 27 9.89 -0.84 3.73
C VAL A 27 8.88 -1.77 3.07
N ASP A 28 7.62 -1.36 2.99
CA ASP A 28 6.52 -2.07 2.30
C ASP A 28 5.58 -1.00 1.74
N THR A 29 5.62 -0.60 0.47
CA THR A 29 5.11 0.74 0.08
C THR A 29 4.29 0.92 -1.20
N LEU A 30 3.94 -0.13 -1.98
CA LEU A 30 3.47 0.08 -3.37
C LEU A 30 2.19 -0.69 -3.85
N PRO A 31 2.06 -2.03 -3.76
CA PRO A 31 0.81 -2.72 -4.16
C PRO A 31 -0.35 -2.53 -3.17
N VAL A 32 -1.06 -1.42 -3.31
CA VAL A 32 -2.34 -1.17 -2.61
C VAL A 32 -3.38 -2.22 -3.01
N ILE A 33 -3.78 -3.06 -2.04
CA ILE A 33 -4.87 -4.01 -2.17
C ILE A 33 -5.91 -3.71 -1.08
N ARG A 34 -6.96 -2.97 -1.42
CA ARG A 34 -8.21 -2.87 -0.64
C ARG A 34 -9.16 -3.97 -1.14
N THR A 35 -9.93 -4.54 -0.21
CA THR A 35 -10.87 -5.66 -0.47
C THR A 35 -12.15 -5.55 0.37
N GLN A 36 -12.29 -4.46 1.13
CA GLN A 36 -13.27 -4.35 2.21
C GLN A 36 -13.91 -2.96 2.24
N VAL A 37 -15.12 -2.97 2.78
CA VAL A 37 -16.03 -1.86 3.02
C VAL A 37 -16.87 -2.27 4.23
N GLU A 38 -17.09 -1.39 5.21
CA GLU A 38 -18.03 -1.65 6.30
C GLU A 38 -19.43 -1.15 5.97
N ILE A 39 -20.46 -1.74 6.58
CA ILE A 39 -21.84 -1.28 6.38
C ILE A 39 -22.08 0.01 7.16
N ARG A 40 -22.60 1.03 6.47
CA ARG A 40 -22.92 2.35 7.05
C ARG A 40 -24.40 2.45 7.39
N GLY A 41 -24.73 3.32 8.35
CA GLY A 41 -26.08 3.65 8.76
C GLY A 41 -26.76 4.66 7.83
N PHE A 42 -27.84 5.28 8.33
CA PHE A 42 -28.52 6.37 7.63
C PHE A 42 -27.57 7.58 7.45
N GLU A 43 -27.66 8.27 6.31
CA GLU A 43 -26.78 9.42 5.96
C GLU A 43 -25.27 9.14 6.15
N ASP A 44 -24.83 7.93 5.75
CA ASP A 44 -23.43 7.47 5.83
C ASP A 44 -22.82 7.46 7.24
N SER A 45 -23.66 7.44 8.28
CA SER A 45 -23.22 7.35 9.68
C SER A 45 -22.49 6.04 9.99
N ILE A 46 -21.55 6.09 10.94
CA ILE A 46 -20.88 4.90 11.49
C ILE A 46 -21.84 4.22 12.49
N LEU A 47 -22.02 2.90 12.39
CA LEU A 47 -22.88 2.15 13.31
C LEU A 47 -22.19 1.97 14.67
N ASP A 48 -22.86 2.36 15.77
CA ASP A 48 -22.33 2.16 17.13
C ASP A 48 -22.51 0.70 17.59
N CYS A 49 -21.63 -0.16 17.10
CA CYS A 49 -21.60 -1.57 17.45
C CYS A 49 -20.84 -1.87 18.76
N ARG A 50 -20.66 -0.89 19.67
CA ARG A 50 -19.91 -1.07 20.93
C ARG A 50 -20.61 -2.00 21.93
N ALA A 51 -21.94 -1.99 21.95
CA ALA A 51 -22.72 -2.86 22.85
C ALA A 51 -22.63 -4.33 22.40
N CYS A 52 -22.43 -5.27 23.33
CA CYS A 52 -22.34 -6.70 23.01
C CYS A 52 -23.64 -7.32 22.47
N ASP A 53 -24.78 -6.63 22.62
CA ASP A 53 -26.10 -6.99 22.08
C ASP A 53 -26.51 -6.11 20.87
N SER A 54 -25.60 -5.27 20.36
CA SER A 54 -25.82 -4.43 19.17
C SER A 54 -26.34 -5.17 17.92
N PRO A 55 -26.08 -6.48 17.68
CA PRO A 55 -26.73 -7.22 16.58
C PRO A 55 -28.25 -7.36 16.73
N GLN A 56 -28.79 -7.10 17.93
CA GLN A 56 -30.22 -7.08 18.25
C GLN A 56 -30.73 -5.67 18.61
N THR A 57 -29.92 -4.84 19.26
CA THR A 57 -30.32 -3.53 19.80
C THR A 57 -30.01 -2.35 18.87
N VAL A 58 -29.08 -2.49 17.93
CA VAL A 58 -28.64 -1.42 17.01
C VAL A 58 -28.88 -1.82 15.55
N HIS A 59 -28.20 -2.85 15.05
CA HIS A 59 -28.32 -3.31 13.67
C HIS A 59 -27.79 -4.74 13.49
N PRO A 60 -28.45 -5.64 12.73
CA PRO A 60 -28.01 -7.04 12.55
C PRO A 60 -26.66 -7.22 11.84
N GLU A 61 -26.07 -6.14 11.34
CA GLU A 61 -24.72 -6.11 10.76
C GLU A 61 -23.64 -5.63 11.74
N CYS A 62 -23.98 -5.41 13.01
CA CYS A 62 -22.98 -5.39 14.08
C CYS A 62 -22.49 -6.82 14.36
N PHE A 63 -21.19 -6.98 14.66
CA PHE A 63 -20.59 -8.28 15.00
C PHE A 63 -19.50 -8.16 16.10
N PRO A 64 -19.84 -7.56 17.25
CA PRO A 64 -18.89 -7.19 18.30
C PRO A 64 -18.08 -8.36 18.86
N ILE A 65 -16.82 -8.08 19.21
CA ILE A 65 -15.88 -9.05 19.76
C ILE A 65 -15.96 -9.00 21.29
N LYS A 66 -16.28 -10.13 21.93
CA LYS A 66 -16.47 -10.24 23.39
C LYS A 66 -15.12 -10.36 24.10
N ILE A 67 -14.90 -9.51 25.11
CA ILE A 67 -13.70 -9.54 25.94
C ILE A 67 -13.72 -10.77 26.88
N PRO A 68 -12.62 -11.55 26.98
CA PRO A 68 -12.53 -12.68 27.91
C PRO A 68 -12.38 -12.20 29.37
N GLN A 69 -12.79 -13.03 30.34
CA GLN A 69 -12.78 -12.66 31.76
C GLN A 69 -11.37 -12.39 32.35
N ASN A 70 -10.31 -12.87 31.67
CA ASN A 70 -8.92 -12.73 32.07
C ASN A 70 -8.11 -11.93 31.04
N ASP A 71 -8.75 -10.99 30.33
CA ASP A 71 -8.06 -10.07 29.42
C ASP A 71 -7.04 -9.20 30.19
N PRO A 72 -5.82 -8.97 29.66
CA PRO A 72 -4.80 -8.19 30.35
C PRO A 72 -5.01 -6.67 30.28
N PHE A 73 -5.83 -6.16 29.36
CA PHE A 73 -5.99 -4.72 29.12
C PHE A 73 -7.46 -4.27 29.15
N PHE A 74 -8.35 -4.94 28.41
CA PHE A 74 -9.75 -4.55 28.34
C PHE A 74 -10.54 -5.08 29.54
N PRO A 75 -11.35 -4.25 30.22
CA PRO A 75 -12.20 -4.72 31.30
C PRO A 75 -13.33 -5.60 30.73
N PRO A 76 -13.61 -6.80 31.26
CA PRO A 76 -14.67 -7.68 30.71
C PRO A 76 -16.09 -7.12 30.91
N VAL A 77 -16.26 -6.11 31.76
CA VAL A 77 -17.50 -5.37 31.98
C VAL A 77 -17.20 -3.87 32.05
N ASN A 78 -18.08 -3.05 31.47
CA ASN A 78 -18.01 -1.60 31.58
C ASN A 78 -18.32 -1.16 33.02
N ILE A 79 -17.35 -0.53 33.69
CA ILE A 79 -17.40 -0.18 35.12
C ILE A 79 -18.60 0.73 35.46
N SER A 80 -19.03 1.59 34.54
CA SER A 80 -20.11 2.56 34.78
C SER A 80 -21.52 2.01 34.58
N SER A 81 -21.69 0.97 33.77
CA SER A 81 -23.00 0.39 33.42
C SER A 81 -23.22 -1.05 33.89
N GLY A 82 -22.16 -1.74 34.29
CA GLY A 82 -22.18 -3.17 34.66
C GLY A 82 -22.42 -4.12 33.49
N GLN A 83 -22.53 -3.62 32.25
CA GLN A 83 -22.76 -4.45 31.06
C GLN A 83 -21.46 -5.08 30.56
N PRO A 84 -21.53 -6.25 29.88
CA PRO A 84 -20.38 -6.83 29.19
C PRO A 84 -19.72 -5.83 28.24
N PHE A 85 -18.38 -5.80 28.23
CA PHE A 85 -17.62 -4.97 27.30
C PHE A 85 -17.32 -5.74 26.01
N CYS A 86 -17.37 -5.05 24.88
CA CYS A 86 -17.00 -5.59 23.58
C CYS A 86 -16.19 -4.56 22.78
N ILE A 87 -15.27 -5.06 21.96
CA ILE A 87 -14.64 -4.28 20.90
C ILE A 87 -15.66 -4.19 19.74
N PRO A 88 -16.02 -2.98 19.27
CA PRO A 88 -16.95 -2.82 18.16
C PRO A 88 -16.37 -3.37 16.85
N LEU A 89 -17.25 -3.99 16.06
CA LEU A 89 -16.97 -4.39 14.67
C LEU A 89 -18.29 -4.32 13.89
N THR A 90 -18.27 -3.68 12.72
CA THR A 90 -19.37 -3.78 11.75
C THR A 90 -19.00 -4.79 10.68
N ARG A 91 -19.95 -5.61 10.22
CA ARG A 91 -19.76 -6.58 9.15
C ARG A 91 -19.46 -5.90 7.81
N SER A 92 -18.68 -6.55 6.97
CA SER A 92 -18.32 -6.01 5.66
C SER A 92 -19.47 -6.12 4.64
N MET A 93 -19.58 -5.10 3.79
CA MET A 93 -20.71 -4.91 2.88
C MET A 93 -20.82 -6.04 1.85
N PRO A 94 -22.00 -6.68 1.68
CA PRO A 94 -22.18 -7.72 0.68
C PRO A 94 -22.13 -7.14 -0.74
N GLY A 95 -21.36 -7.80 -1.62
CA GLY A 95 -21.31 -7.50 -3.06
C GLY A 95 -22.26 -8.34 -3.92
N GLN A 96 -22.94 -9.34 -3.32
CA GLN A 96 -23.87 -10.22 -4.03
C GLN A 96 -25.13 -9.46 -4.52
N LEU A 97 -25.51 -9.69 -5.78
CA LEU A 97 -26.72 -9.11 -6.42
C LEU A 97 -27.91 -10.09 -6.45
N THR A 98 -27.71 -11.33 -6.01
CA THR A 98 -28.67 -12.44 -6.06
C THR A 98 -28.61 -13.24 -4.77
N LEU A 99 -29.64 -14.05 -4.48
CA LEU A 99 -29.61 -15.00 -3.37
C LEU A 99 -28.47 -16.02 -3.57
N GLY A 100 -27.59 -16.15 -2.58
CA GLY A 100 -26.42 -17.04 -2.63
C GLY A 100 -25.61 -17.01 -1.34
N TYR A 101 -24.33 -17.36 -1.45
CA TYR A 101 -23.35 -17.17 -0.37
C TYR A 101 -22.97 -15.69 -0.26
N ARG A 102 -22.66 -15.21 0.97
CA ARG A 102 -22.35 -13.80 1.21
C ARG A 102 -20.92 -13.49 0.76
N GLU A 103 -20.78 -13.10 -0.50
CA GLU A 103 -19.58 -12.43 -1.03
C GLU A 103 -19.51 -10.97 -0.58
N GLN A 104 -18.31 -10.47 -0.26
CA GLN A 104 -18.06 -9.07 0.11
C GLN A 104 -17.61 -8.24 -1.10
N MET A 105 -17.87 -6.93 -1.07
CA MET A 105 -17.51 -6.01 -2.14
C MET A 105 -16.06 -5.51 -2.02
N ASN A 106 -15.29 -5.59 -3.11
CA ASN A 106 -14.11 -4.74 -3.29
C ASN A 106 -14.54 -3.40 -3.90
N GLN A 107 -14.10 -2.29 -3.30
CA GLN A 107 -14.38 -0.92 -3.74
C GLN A 107 -13.28 -0.31 -4.64
N VAL A 108 -12.12 -0.96 -4.79
CA VAL A 108 -11.01 -0.45 -5.62
C VAL A 108 -10.78 -1.29 -6.87
N THR A 109 -10.04 -0.73 -7.83
CA THR A 109 -9.50 -1.50 -8.94
C THR A 109 -8.57 -2.60 -8.42
N ALA A 110 -8.70 -3.83 -8.96
CA ALA A 110 -7.88 -4.97 -8.53
C ALA A 110 -6.42 -4.86 -8.98
N PHE A 111 -6.18 -4.13 -10.08
CA PHE A 111 -4.88 -3.98 -10.72
C PHE A 111 -3.90 -3.15 -9.88
N VAL A 112 -2.60 -3.36 -10.10
CA VAL A 112 -1.55 -2.48 -9.54
C VAL A 112 -1.47 -1.20 -10.40
N ASP A 113 -2.54 -0.41 -10.43
CA ASP A 113 -2.77 0.73 -11.35
C ASP A 113 -2.56 2.12 -10.70
N ALA A 114 -2.04 2.13 -9.48
CA ALA A 114 -1.89 3.30 -8.61
C ALA A 114 -3.20 4.05 -8.26
N SER A 115 -4.35 3.37 -8.26
CA SER A 115 -5.67 3.91 -7.82
C SER A 115 -5.62 4.68 -6.50
N HIS A 116 -4.83 4.26 -5.51
CA HIS A 116 -4.56 4.99 -4.26
C HIS A 116 -4.05 6.45 -4.42
N THR A 117 -3.53 6.80 -5.59
CA THR A 117 -3.13 8.16 -5.99
C THR A 117 -4.18 8.83 -6.90
N TYR A 118 -4.97 8.04 -7.65
CA TYR A 118 -5.78 8.50 -8.78
C TYR A 118 -7.30 8.35 -8.67
N GLY A 119 -7.79 7.77 -7.57
CA GLY A 119 -9.16 7.26 -7.45
C GLY A 119 -9.32 5.90 -8.12
N SER A 120 -10.31 5.14 -7.65
CA SER A 120 -10.79 3.91 -8.26
C SER A 120 -11.97 4.16 -9.20
N ASP A 121 -12.73 5.25 -9.00
CA ASP A 121 -13.77 5.70 -9.92
C ASP A 121 -13.48 7.07 -10.58
N LYS A 122 -14.37 7.45 -11.52
CA LYS A 122 -14.24 8.68 -12.31
C LYS A 122 -14.54 9.95 -11.48
N CYS A 123 -15.47 9.89 -10.55
CA CYS A 123 -15.83 11.01 -9.67
C CYS A 123 -14.70 11.32 -8.69
N GLU A 124 -14.09 10.29 -8.07
CA GLU A 124 -12.87 10.43 -7.26
C GLU A 124 -11.73 11.04 -8.07
N GLN A 125 -11.44 10.48 -9.25
CA GLN A 125 -10.40 10.99 -10.14
C GLN A 125 -10.62 12.44 -10.57
N GLN A 126 -11.87 12.82 -10.86
CA GLN A 126 -12.24 14.19 -11.18
C GLN A 126 -12.17 15.11 -9.95
N HIS A 127 -12.47 14.60 -8.76
CA HIS A 127 -12.29 15.36 -7.52
C HIS A 127 -10.79 15.63 -7.26
N LEU A 128 -9.89 14.69 -7.54
CA LEU A 128 -8.47 14.83 -7.22
C LEU A 128 -7.69 15.70 -8.22
N ARG A 129 -8.25 16.01 -9.41
CA ARG A 129 -7.58 16.80 -10.46
C ARG A 129 -7.78 18.32 -10.34
N THR A 130 -6.83 19.08 -10.88
CA THR A 130 -6.94 20.54 -11.07
C THR A 130 -7.64 20.93 -12.38
N PHE A 131 -7.69 20.01 -13.35
CA PHE A 131 -8.00 20.27 -14.76
C PHE A 131 -7.13 21.36 -15.41
N LYS A 132 -5.89 21.49 -14.91
CA LYS A 132 -4.86 22.35 -15.47
C LYS A 132 -3.50 21.66 -15.42
N ASP A 133 -2.81 21.67 -16.56
CA ASP A 133 -1.44 21.15 -16.74
C ASP A 133 -1.26 19.66 -16.35
N GLY A 134 -2.36 18.89 -16.38
CA GLY A 134 -2.44 17.48 -16.02
C GLY A 134 -2.36 17.18 -14.52
N LEU A 135 -2.43 18.20 -13.66
CA LEU A 135 -2.03 18.10 -12.27
C LEU A 135 -3.10 17.52 -11.34
N LEU A 136 -2.63 16.85 -10.29
CA LEU A 136 -3.41 16.57 -9.08
C LEU A 136 -3.42 17.81 -8.18
N LYS A 137 -4.55 18.01 -7.48
CA LYS A 137 -4.67 19.02 -6.41
C LYS A 137 -3.64 18.74 -5.31
N ALA A 138 -3.14 19.81 -4.70
CA ALA A 138 -2.17 19.75 -3.60
C ALA A 138 -2.40 20.93 -2.65
N THR A 139 -2.13 20.75 -1.35
CA THR A 139 -2.14 21.85 -0.37
C THR A 139 -0.76 22.51 -0.33
N PRO A 140 -0.63 23.84 -0.54
CA PRO A 140 0.63 24.54 -0.35
C PRO A 140 1.16 24.38 1.08
N ASN A 141 2.43 24.03 1.24
CA ASN A 141 3.04 23.94 2.57
C ASN A 141 3.27 25.36 3.13
N PRO A 142 2.71 25.71 4.31
CA PRO A 142 2.76 27.07 4.85
C PRO A 142 4.17 27.51 5.27
N LEU A 143 5.10 26.57 5.45
CA LEU A 143 6.46 26.78 5.96
C LEU A 143 7.53 26.56 4.88
N ARG A 144 7.17 26.82 3.60
CA ARG A 144 8.03 26.82 2.41
C ARG A 144 8.57 25.46 1.95
N GLY A 145 7.99 24.35 2.38
CA GLY A 145 8.20 23.05 1.75
C GLY A 145 7.54 22.91 0.38
N LYS A 146 7.85 21.82 -0.33
CA LYS A 146 7.05 21.29 -1.45
C LYS A 146 5.60 21.01 -0.98
N PRO A 147 4.59 21.06 -1.87
CA PRO A 147 3.19 20.83 -1.49
C PRO A 147 2.95 19.50 -0.76
N LEU A 148 1.91 19.49 0.06
CA LEU A 148 1.34 18.30 0.70
C LEU A 148 0.08 17.86 -0.07
N LEU A 149 -0.50 16.72 0.31
CA LEU A 149 -1.79 16.26 -0.25
C LEU A 149 -2.90 17.33 -0.14
N PRO A 150 -3.95 17.25 -0.99
CA PRO A 150 -5.16 18.05 -0.80
C PRO A 150 -5.85 17.67 0.53
N THR A 151 -6.62 18.58 1.12
CA THR A 151 -7.33 18.32 2.39
C THR A 151 -8.84 18.41 2.28
N GLU A 152 -9.53 17.63 3.10
CA GLU A 152 -10.97 17.60 3.31
C GLU A 152 -11.31 17.84 4.79
N SER A 153 -12.58 18.14 5.08
CA SER A 153 -13.11 18.33 6.45
C SER A 153 -14.41 17.55 6.70
N GLU A 154 -14.76 16.64 5.79
CA GLU A 154 -15.94 15.77 5.85
C GLU A 154 -15.56 14.34 6.32
N ASN A 155 -14.28 14.10 6.55
CA ASN A 155 -13.75 12.82 7.03
C ASN A 155 -14.10 12.61 8.51
N HIS A 156 -15.12 11.78 8.77
CA HIS A 156 -15.64 11.51 10.12
C HIS A 156 -14.64 10.86 11.09
N GLU A 157 -13.54 10.30 10.59
CA GLU A 157 -12.52 9.61 11.39
C GLU A 157 -11.36 10.55 11.79
N CYS A 158 -11.34 11.78 11.26
CA CYS A 158 -10.24 12.71 11.41
C CYS A 158 -10.03 13.16 12.87
N GLN A 159 -8.88 12.81 13.46
CA GLN A 159 -8.49 13.21 14.82
C GLN A 159 -7.56 14.44 14.85
N ALA A 160 -7.24 15.01 13.68
CA ALA A 160 -6.42 16.21 13.55
C ALA A 160 -6.98 17.42 14.34
N PRO A 161 -6.18 18.10 15.17
CA PRO A 161 -6.58 19.34 15.85
C PRO A 161 -7.09 20.46 14.92
N SER A 162 -6.66 20.48 13.66
CA SER A 162 -7.16 21.40 12.62
C SER A 162 -8.58 21.09 12.12
N GLY A 163 -9.13 19.90 12.43
CA GLY A 163 -10.37 19.40 11.83
C GLY A 163 -10.26 19.11 10.34
N ARG A 164 -9.04 18.88 9.82
CA ARG A 164 -8.79 18.60 8.40
C ARG A 164 -7.89 17.39 8.22
N CYS A 165 -8.29 16.49 7.34
CA CYS A 165 -7.49 15.33 6.94
C CYS A 165 -7.06 15.45 5.47
N PHE A 166 -6.00 14.74 5.09
CA PHE A 166 -5.60 14.61 3.69
C PHE A 166 -6.55 13.68 2.95
N THR A 167 -6.87 14.05 1.71
CA THR A 167 -7.65 13.25 0.78
C THR A 167 -6.76 12.77 -0.37
N GLY A 168 -7.16 11.68 -1.02
CA GLY A 168 -6.34 10.97 -2.00
C GLY A 168 -7.15 9.93 -2.78
N GLY A 169 -6.48 9.11 -3.58
CA GLY A 169 -7.13 8.04 -4.35
C GLY A 169 -7.53 6.81 -3.53
N ASP A 170 -7.14 6.74 -2.26
CA ASP A 170 -7.78 5.91 -1.24
C ASP A 170 -8.09 6.78 -0.02
N THR A 171 -9.28 6.60 0.54
CA THR A 171 -9.81 7.38 1.67
C THR A 171 -8.98 7.30 2.95
N ARG A 172 -8.08 6.31 3.07
CA ARG A 172 -7.15 6.14 4.19
C ARG A 172 -5.77 6.73 3.90
N ALA A 173 -5.61 7.61 2.91
CA ALA A 173 -4.40 8.41 2.72
C ALA A 173 -4.03 9.20 4.00
N SER A 174 -5.04 9.51 4.82
CA SER A 174 -4.90 10.10 6.15
C SER A 174 -4.88 9.10 7.30
N GLU A 175 -4.55 7.82 7.05
CA GLU A 175 -3.91 7.04 8.12
C GLU A 175 -2.45 7.58 8.35
N GLN A 176 -1.51 6.75 8.81
CA GLN A 176 -0.41 7.22 9.68
C GLN A 176 0.55 8.18 8.96
N PRO A 177 1.27 9.05 9.69
CA PRO A 177 2.11 10.08 9.08
C PRO A 177 3.12 9.58 8.03
N GLY A 178 3.61 8.34 8.12
CA GLY A 178 4.40 7.69 7.07
C GLY A 178 3.60 7.28 5.83
N LEU A 179 2.36 6.80 5.98
CA LEU A 179 1.42 6.55 4.88
C LEU A 179 1.06 7.87 4.16
N ALA A 180 0.65 8.88 4.93
CA ALA A 180 0.36 10.21 4.41
C ALA A 180 1.57 10.87 3.73
N ALA A 181 2.79 10.67 4.27
CA ALA A 181 4.03 11.08 3.61
C ALA A 181 4.22 10.38 2.25
N LEU A 182 4.01 9.06 2.17
CA LEU A 182 4.18 8.30 0.92
C LEU A 182 3.13 8.65 -0.15
N HIS A 183 1.84 8.79 0.23
CA HIS A 183 0.82 9.33 -0.69
C HIS A 183 1.18 10.76 -1.15
N THR A 184 1.76 11.59 -0.27
CA THR A 184 2.28 12.91 -0.66
C THR A 184 3.41 12.80 -1.68
N LEU A 185 4.36 11.88 -1.50
CA LEU A 185 5.45 11.67 -2.47
C LEU A 185 4.95 11.20 -3.84
N LEU A 186 3.94 10.34 -3.88
CA LEU A 186 3.34 9.85 -5.14
C LEU A 186 2.54 10.94 -5.87
N MET A 187 1.81 11.77 -5.14
CA MET A 187 1.15 12.98 -5.69
C MET A 187 2.19 13.99 -6.20
N ARG A 188 3.31 14.16 -5.48
CA ARG A 188 4.45 15.00 -5.92
C ARG A 188 5.07 14.44 -7.20
N GLU A 189 5.27 13.13 -7.30
CA GLU A 189 5.86 12.45 -8.46
C GLU A 189 4.99 12.62 -9.71
N HIS A 190 3.67 12.42 -9.60
CA HIS A 190 2.73 12.68 -10.70
C HIS A 190 2.85 14.13 -11.21
N ASN A 191 2.79 15.11 -10.31
CA ASN A 191 2.90 16.51 -10.67
C ASN A 191 4.29 16.86 -11.26
N ARG A 192 5.37 16.23 -10.76
CA ARG A 192 6.74 16.37 -11.28
C ARG A 192 6.89 15.79 -12.69
N VAL A 193 6.23 14.67 -12.99
CA VAL A 193 6.21 14.06 -14.33
C VAL A 193 5.35 14.91 -15.28
N SER A 194 4.14 15.31 -14.87
CA SER A 194 3.22 16.10 -15.69
C SER A 194 3.81 17.44 -16.12
N LEU A 195 4.49 18.16 -15.20
CA LEU A 195 5.17 19.42 -15.53
C LEU A 195 6.30 19.25 -16.55
N LYS A 196 7.14 18.21 -16.42
CA LYS A 196 8.18 17.91 -17.42
C LYS A 196 7.59 17.52 -18.78
N LEU A 197 6.50 16.73 -18.79
CA LEU A 197 5.77 16.42 -20.03
C LEU A 197 5.22 17.69 -20.69
N LYS A 198 4.75 18.68 -19.91
CA LYS A 198 4.32 19.99 -20.41
C LYS A 198 5.45 20.84 -20.99
N GLU A 199 6.65 20.79 -20.40
CA GLU A 199 7.84 21.48 -20.92
C GLU A 199 8.25 20.93 -22.30
N MET A 200 8.13 19.61 -22.50
CA MET A 200 8.54 18.93 -23.74
C MET A 200 7.45 18.89 -24.83
N ASN A 201 6.18 18.74 -24.44
CA ASN A 201 5.02 18.57 -25.32
C ASN A 201 3.98 19.70 -25.13
N PRO A 202 4.32 20.97 -25.41
CA PRO A 202 3.43 22.12 -25.15
C PRO A 202 2.18 22.17 -26.05
N HIS A 203 1.99 21.21 -26.95
CA HIS A 203 0.80 21.01 -27.79
C HIS A 203 -0.25 20.08 -27.17
N TRP A 204 0.11 19.30 -26.13
CA TRP A 204 -0.83 18.41 -25.44
C TRP A 204 -1.90 19.17 -24.65
N SER A 205 -3.06 18.53 -24.50
CA SER A 205 -4.16 18.93 -23.62
C SER A 205 -3.95 18.47 -22.18
N ASP A 206 -4.73 19.03 -21.24
CA ASP A 206 -4.75 18.61 -19.82
C ASP A 206 -4.92 17.09 -19.65
N GLU A 207 -5.81 16.48 -20.44
CA GLU A 207 -6.07 15.04 -20.39
C GLU A 207 -4.85 14.22 -20.87
N GLN A 208 -4.14 14.69 -21.90
CA GLN A 208 -2.93 14.03 -22.38
C GLN A 208 -1.78 14.15 -21.37
N PHE A 209 -1.64 15.29 -20.69
CA PHE A 209 -0.68 15.42 -19.58
C PHE A 209 -1.04 14.48 -18.43
N PHE A 210 -2.29 14.51 -17.95
CA PHE A 210 -2.76 13.69 -16.84
C PHE A 210 -2.60 12.19 -17.12
N GLN A 211 -3.09 11.69 -18.26
CA GLN A 211 -3.06 10.25 -18.55
C GLN A 211 -1.64 9.73 -18.85
N ASN A 212 -0.76 10.52 -19.48
CA ASN A 212 0.64 10.11 -19.64
C ASN A 212 1.39 10.12 -18.30
N ALA A 213 1.22 11.15 -17.46
CA ALA A 213 1.81 11.18 -16.13
C ALA A 213 1.29 10.02 -15.26
N ARG A 214 -0.03 9.77 -15.25
CA ARG A 214 -0.65 8.61 -14.58
C ARG A 214 -0.03 7.30 -15.06
N ARG A 215 0.05 7.10 -16.38
CA ARG A 215 0.59 5.87 -17.00
C ARG A 215 2.06 5.64 -16.63
N ILE A 216 2.89 6.68 -16.60
CA ILE A 216 4.31 6.57 -16.21
C ILE A 216 4.43 6.23 -14.73
N VAL A 217 3.73 6.94 -13.84
CA VAL A 217 3.78 6.68 -12.39
C VAL A 217 3.18 5.31 -12.02
N THR A 218 2.15 4.87 -12.75
CA THR A 218 1.61 3.50 -12.65
C THR A 218 2.68 2.47 -13.02
N ALA A 219 3.39 2.66 -14.13
CA ALA A 219 4.47 1.76 -14.54
C ALA A 219 5.64 1.75 -13.53
N VAL A 220 5.97 2.88 -12.92
CA VAL A 220 6.94 2.97 -11.81
C VAL A 220 6.46 2.18 -10.59
N ASN A 221 5.19 2.35 -10.20
CA ASN A 221 4.57 1.60 -9.09
C ASN A 221 4.58 0.08 -9.36
N GLN A 222 4.23 -0.36 -10.57
CA GLN A 222 4.30 -1.76 -10.99
C GLN A 222 5.74 -2.28 -11.00
N HIS A 223 6.68 -1.55 -11.61
CA HIS A 223 8.07 -1.98 -11.69
C HIS A 223 8.67 -2.18 -10.30
N ILE A 224 8.62 -1.18 -9.41
CA ILE A 224 9.21 -1.28 -8.08
C ILE A 224 8.49 -2.36 -7.22
N THR A 225 7.18 -2.52 -7.37
CA THR A 225 6.41 -3.60 -6.69
C THR A 225 7.01 -4.98 -6.98
N TYR A 226 7.25 -5.29 -8.25
CA TYR A 226 7.70 -6.63 -8.68
C TYR A 226 9.22 -6.78 -8.67
N ASN A 227 9.98 -5.69 -8.82
CA ASN A 227 11.45 -5.68 -8.82
C ASN A 227 12.02 -5.66 -7.40
N GLU A 228 11.54 -4.74 -6.56
CA GLU A 228 12.08 -4.53 -5.22
C GLU A 228 11.28 -5.31 -4.18
N TRP A 229 9.96 -5.09 -4.07
CA TRP A 229 9.19 -5.58 -2.91
C TRP A 229 8.85 -7.07 -2.95
N LEU A 230 8.22 -7.59 -4.02
CA LEU A 230 7.76 -8.99 -4.05
C LEU A 230 8.86 -10.03 -3.78
N PRO A 231 10.10 -9.93 -4.31
CA PRO A 231 11.16 -10.90 -4.02
C PRO A 231 11.54 -10.97 -2.55
N ARG A 232 11.35 -9.88 -1.80
CA ARG A 232 11.67 -9.75 -0.38
C ARG A 232 10.57 -10.33 0.52
N VAL A 233 9.31 -10.31 0.07
CA VAL A 233 8.19 -10.93 0.79
C VAL A 233 8.09 -12.43 0.52
N LEU A 234 8.18 -12.84 -0.74
CA LEU A 234 7.92 -14.21 -1.15
C LEU A 234 9.19 -15.09 -1.20
N GLY A 235 10.36 -14.47 -1.33
CA GLY A 235 11.63 -15.15 -1.60
C GLY A 235 11.74 -15.61 -3.07
N TRP A 236 12.97 -15.61 -3.60
CA TRP A 236 13.25 -15.90 -5.02
C TRP A 236 12.70 -17.25 -5.50
N ASN A 237 12.61 -18.26 -4.62
CA ASN A 237 12.01 -19.56 -4.96
C ASN A 237 10.52 -19.44 -5.34
N ALA A 238 9.76 -18.60 -4.63
CA ALA A 238 8.36 -18.34 -4.95
C ALA A 238 8.20 -17.40 -6.15
N ILE A 239 9.08 -16.40 -6.32
CA ILE A 239 9.12 -15.56 -7.53
C ILE A 239 9.27 -16.41 -8.80
N ASN A 240 10.15 -17.42 -8.76
CA ASN A 240 10.31 -18.38 -9.84
C ASN A 240 9.06 -19.27 -10.02
N LEU A 241 8.54 -19.84 -8.92
CA LEU A 241 7.36 -20.74 -8.94
C LEU A 241 6.09 -20.09 -9.49
N TYR A 242 5.89 -18.79 -9.23
CA TYR A 242 4.70 -18.03 -9.65
C TYR A 242 4.93 -17.14 -10.87
N GLU A 243 6.03 -17.33 -11.61
CA GLU A 243 6.33 -16.61 -12.86
C GLU A 243 6.37 -15.07 -12.69
N LEU A 244 6.83 -14.60 -11.53
CA LEU A 244 6.82 -13.18 -11.15
C LEU A 244 8.06 -12.40 -11.61
N ASN A 245 9.06 -13.08 -12.16
CA ASN A 245 10.29 -12.45 -12.68
C ASN A 245 9.99 -11.42 -13.78
N LEU A 246 10.45 -10.19 -13.59
CA LEU A 246 10.48 -9.15 -14.62
C LEU A 246 11.45 -9.53 -15.75
N LEU A 247 11.21 -9.02 -16.96
CA LEU A 247 12.11 -9.23 -18.08
C LEU A 247 13.21 -8.15 -18.07
N PRO A 248 14.48 -8.50 -18.39
CA PRO A 248 15.55 -7.51 -18.49
C PRO A 248 15.43 -6.64 -19.76
N GLU A 249 14.93 -7.22 -20.84
CA GLU A 249 14.77 -6.60 -22.16
C GLU A 249 13.51 -7.13 -22.87
N GLY A 250 13.07 -6.45 -23.94
CA GLY A 250 11.88 -6.82 -24.71
C GLY A 250 10.57 -6.70 -23.93
N TYR A 251 9.53 -7.39 -24.44
CA TYR A 251 8.14 -7.30 -23.99
C TYR A 251 7.62 -8.60 -23.35
N TYR A 252 6.63 -8.46 -22.48
CA TYR A 252 5.90 -9.56 -21.85
C TYR A 252 4.70 -9.98 -22.72
N GLU A 253 4.83 -11.12 -23.38
CA GLU A 253 3.81 -11.75 -24.23
C GLU A 253 2.79 -12.60 -23.44
N GLY A 254 2.86 -12.60 -22.10
CA GLY A 254 2.08 -13.50 -21.24
C GLY A 254 0.65 -13.05 -20.93
N TYR A 255 0.18 -11.93 -21.49
CA TYR A 255 -1.14 -11.38 -21.20
C TYR A 255 -2.28 -12.32 -21.63
N ASP A 256 -3.20 -12.60 -20.70
CA ASP A 256 -4.32 -13.52 -20.88
C ASP A 256 -5.67 -12.80 -20.70
N PRO A 257 -6.41 -12.51 -21.79
CA PRO A 257 -7.70 -11.81 -21.73
C PRO A 257 -8.85 -12.67 -21.18
N TYR A 258 -8.65 -13.97 -20.95
CA TYR A 258 -9.65 -14.86 -20.35
C TYR A 258 -9.39 -15.16 -18.87
N CYS A 259 -8.24 -14.73 -18.35
CA CYS A 259 -7.94 -14.82 -16.93
C CYS A 259 -8.76 -13.82 -16.10
N ASN A 260 -9.13 -14.23 -14.89
CA ASN A 260 -9.77 -13.35 -13.91
C ASN A 260 -8.73 -12.54 -13.10
N PRO A 261 -8.73 -11.19 -13.18
CA PRO A 261 -7.82 -10.33 -12.42
C PRO A 261 -8.34 -9.96 -11.01
N THR A 262 -9.53 -10.38 -10.58
CA THR A 262 -10.09 -9.97 -9.27
C THR A 262 -9.16 -10.34 -8.11
N VAL A 263 -9.22 -9.54 -7.04
CA VAL A 263 -8.56 -9.89 -5.77
C VAL A 263 -9.32 -11.02 -5.09
N LEU A 264 -8.61 -12.09 -4.71
CA LEU A 264 -9.10 -13.20 -3.91
C LEU A 264 -9.47 -12.73 -2.49
N ASN A 265 -10.56 -13.24 -1.94
CA ASN A 265 -11.09 -12.81 -0.63
C ASN A 265 -10.06 -13.06 0.50
N GLU A 266 -9.35 -14.18 0.38
CA GLU A 266 -8.23 -14.63 1.20
C GLU A 266 -7.09 -13.62 1.30
N VAL A 267 -6.81 -12.88 0.23
CA VAL A 267 -5.75 -11.85 0.22
C VAL A 267 -6.12 -10.71 1.17
N GLY A 268 -7.42 -10.43 1.35
CA GLY A 268 -7.91 -9.47 2.35
C GLY A 268 -7.56 -9.83 3.81
N ILE A 269 -7.09 -11.06 4.07
CA ILE A 269 -6.52 -11.49 5.35
C ILE A 269 -5.02 -11.83 5.22
N ALA A 270 -4.58 -12.54 4.19
CA ALA A 270 -3.18 -12.93 4.02
C ALA A 270 -2.25 -11.71 3.85
N PHE A 271 -2.69 -10.65 3.16
CA PHE A 271 -1.91 -9.42 2.97
C PHE A 271 -1.71 -8.62 4.28
N ARG A 272 -2.48 -8.94 5.32
CA ARG A 272 -2.30 -8.40 6.68
C ARG A 272 -1.10 -8.97 7.42
N PHE A 273 -0.33 -9.89 6.82
CA PHE A 273 0.91 -10.43 7.42
C PHE A 273 1.79 -9.30 7.96
N GLY A 274 1.97 -8.23 7.17
CA GLY A 274 2.82 -7.11 7.53
C GLY A 274 2.29 -6.23 8.66
N HIS A 275 1.15 -6.60 9.28
CA HIS A 275 0.80 -6.01 10.56
C HIS A 275 1.91 -6.34 11.55
N SER A 276 2.36 -7.59 11.72
CA SER A 276 3.46 -7.91 12.65
C SER A 276 4.86 -7.41 12.20
N LEU A 277 4.97 -6.34 11.41
CA LEU A 277 6.23 -5.72 10.96
C LEU A 277 6.39 -4.25 11.40
N LEU A 278 5.41 -3.63 12.06
CA LEU A 278 5.43 -2.16 12.29
C LEU A 278 6.34 -1.79 13.48
N LYS A 279 6.17 -0.62 14.11
CA LYS A 279 6.94 -0.16 15.27
C LYS A 279 6.07 0.72 16.17
N PRO A 280 6.35 0.81 17.49
CA PRO A 280 5.53 1.60 18.43
C PRO A 280 5.43 3.09 18.04
N SER A 281 6.44 3.54 17.31
CA SER A 281 6.58 4.89 16.83
C SER A 281 7.33 4.90 15.50
N LEU A 282 7.05 5.91 14.66
CA LEU A 282 7.89 6.22 13.52
C LEU A 282 9.11 6.99 14.04
N GLU A 283 10.27 6.35 13.99
CA GLU A 283 11.55 6.99 14.31
C GLU A 283 11.83 8.13 13.32
N ARG A 284 12.40 9.24 13.81
CA ARG A 284 12.68 10.44 13.01
C ARG A 284 14.18 10.59 12.77
N MET A 285 14.58 10.92 11.54
CA MET A 285 15.99 10.97 11.13
C MET A 285 16.33 12.28 10.40
N ASP A 286 17.36 12.97 10.86
CA ASP A 286 17.75 14.28 10.34
C ASP A 286 18.49 14.23 8.99
N GLY A 287 18.97 15.39 8.53
CA GLY A 287 19.68 15.51 7.25
C GLY A 287 20.99 14.73 7.14
N ILE A 288 21.55 14.20 8.24
CA ILE A 288 22.70 13.29 8.24
C ILE A 288 22.33 11.87 8.72
N PHE A 289 21.03 11.56 8.76
CA PHE A 289 20.46 10.31 9.26
C PHE A 289 20.75 10.04 10.75
N ALA A 290 20.93 11.09 11.56
CA ALA A 290 20.96 10.97 13.01
C ALA A 290 19.53 10.98 13.58
N LYS A 291 19.27 10.15 14.60
CA LYS A 291 17.95 10.07 15.26
C LYS A 291 17.57 11.41 15.89
N ARG A 292 16.28 11.78 15.75
CA ARG A 292 15.64 12.91 16.43
C ARG A 292 14.52 12.43 17.34
N ASP A 293 14.56 12.90 18.58
CA ASP A 293 13.51 12.68 19.57
C ASP A 293 12.53 13.87 19.64
N PRO A 294 11.30 13.66 20.16
CA PRO A 294 10.68 12.35 20.37
C PRO A 294 10.32 11.68 19.03
N PRO A 295 10.28 10.34 18.95
CA PRO A 295 9.73 9.64 17.79
C PRO A 295 8.20 9.77 17.74
N VAL A 296 7.61 9.49 16.58
CA VAL A 296 6.17 9.68 16.33
C VAL A 296 5.38 8.47 16.83
N LYS A 297 4.99 8.45 18.10
CA LYS A 297 4.19 7.37 18.70
C LYS A 297 2.87 7.16 17.94
N LEU A 298 2.57 5.90 17.60
CA LEU A 298 1.47 5.57 16.68
C LEU A 298 0.09 5.93 17.26
N SER A 299 -0.23 5.51 18.49
CA SER A 299 -1.52 5.82 19.13
C SER A 299 -1.75 7.30 19.46
N GLU A 300 -0.83 8.19 19.07
CA GLU A 300 -0.96 9.63 19.21
C GLU A 300 -1.15 10.37 17.89
N HIS A 301 -0.93 9.70 16.76
CA HIS A 301 -0.92 10.31 15.44
C HIS A 301 -1.83 9.60 14.43
N PHE A 302 -2.65 8.66 14.92
CA PHE A 302 -3.74 8.07 14.14
C PHE A 302 -4.72 9.15 13.68
N PHE A 303 -5.05 9.16 12.38
CA PHE A 303 -5.89 10.18 11.73
C PHE A 303 -5.50 11.65 12.01
N ASN A 304 -4.21 11.92 12.25
CA ASN A 304 -3.69 13.22 12.64
C ASN A 304 -2.54 13.72 11.71
N PRO A 305 -2.85 14.10 10.46
CA PRO A 305 -1.88 14.61 9.50
C PRO A 305 -1.27 15.99 9.83
N ASP A 306 -1.77 16.73 10.83
CA ASP A 306 -1.24 18.06 11.22
C ASP A 306 0.27 18.01 11.52
N LEU A 307 0.77 16.85 11.99
CA LEU A 307 2.18 16.58 12.20
C LEU A 307 3.05 16.86 10.95
N LEU A 308 2.57 16.50 9.75
CA LEU A 308 3.32 16.63 8.50
C LEU A 308 3.45 18.07 7.99
N TYR A 309 2.72 19.02 8.58
CA TYR A 309 2.90 20.44 8.32
C TYR A 309 4.13 21.04 9.05
N GLN A 310 4.74 20.31 9.99
CA GLN A 310 5.93 20.77 10.71
C GLN A 310 7.18 20.76 9.79
N PRO A 311 8.11 21.75 9.91
CA PRO A 311 9.26 21.86 9.01
C PRO A 311 10.13 20.60 8.98
N GLY A 312 10.28 20.00 7.80
CA GLY A 312 11.12 18.82 7.58
C GLY A 312 10.55 17.49 8.10
N MET A 313 9.38 17.48 8.75
CA MET A 313 8.83 16.27 9.40
C MET A 313 8.55 15.12 8.42
N LEU A 314 8.05 15.43 7.21
CA LEU A 314 7.86 14.44 6.14
C LEU A 314 9.17 13.72 5.83
N ASP A 315 10.24 14.49 5.60
CA ASP A 315 11.59 13.98 5.33
C ASP A 315 12.18 13.22 6.53
N GLU A 316 11.93 13.69 7.76
CA GLU A 316 12.39 13.01 8.98
C GLU A 316 11.77 11.62 9.13
N ILE A 317 10.47 11.48 8.81
CA ILE A 317 9.75 10.21 8.81
C ILE A 317 10.21 9.32 7.64
N ILE A 318 10.36 9.86 6.43
CA ILE A 318 10.83 9.07 5.27
C ILE A 318 12.24 8.52 5.51
N ARG A 319 13.20 9.35 5.97
CA ARG A 319 14.53 8.87 6.36
C ARG A 319 14.46 7.89 7.53
N GLY A 320 13.48 8.02 8.42
CA GLY A 320 13.17 7.05 9.47
C GLY A 320 12.81 5.68 8.93
N LEU A 321 11.86 5.63 7.99
CA LEU A 321 11.41 4.41 7.31
C LEU A 321 12.54 3.71 6.54
N THR A 322 13.51 4.43 5.98
CA THR A 322 14.69 3.82 5.34
C THR A 322 15.80 3.44 6.35
N THR A 323 15.79 4.00 7.57
CA THR A 323 16.91 3.91 8.53
C THR A 323 16.63 3.07 9.78
N VAL A 324 15.41 2.57 9.99
CA VAL A 324 15.08 1.70 11.14
C VAL A 324 14.46 0.37 10.68
N SER A 325 14.87 -0.73 11.32
CA SER A 325 14.37 -2.07 11.00
C SER A 325 12.91 -2.20 11.39
N MET A 326 12.11 -2.79 10.50
CA MET A 326 10.76 -3.26 10.81
C MET A 326 10.85 -4.37 11.88
N GLU A 327 9.75 -4.72 12.54
CA GLU A 327 9.74 -5.80 13.56
C GLU A 327 9.67 -7.20 12.93
N THR A 328 9.85 -8.25 13.73
CA THR A 328 9.92 -9.64 13.26
C THR A 328 8.57 -10.17 12.81
N LEU A 329 8.51 -10.83 11.63
CA LEU A 329 7.28 -11.51 11.21
C LEU A 329 7.02 -12.73 12.09
N ASP A 330 6.15 -12.58 13.07
CA ASP A 330 5.76 -13.63 14.00
C ASP A 330 4.37 -13.36 14.63
N GLN A 331 4.08 -14.02 15.76
CA GLN A 331 2.76 -14.09 16.37
C GLN A 331 2.43 -12.86 17.21
N PHE A 332 3.42 -12.02 17.46
CA PHE A 332 3.31 -10.93 18.41
C PHE A 332 2.78 -9.68 17.73
N LEU A 333 1.47 -9.53 17.93
CA LEU A 333 0.75 -8.29 17.82
C LEU A 333 0.77 -7.59 19.20
N THR A 334 0.79 -6.26 19.22
CA THR A 334 1.35 -5.49 20.35
C THR A 334 0.88 -4.02 20.40
N ASP A 335 1.14 -3.40 21.55
CA ASP A 335 0.16 -2.69 22.37
C ASP A 335 -0.45 -1.43 21.76
N GLU A 336 0.25 -0.70 20.89
CA GLU A 336 -0.30 0.49 20.22
C GLU A 336 -1.65 0.23 19.53
N VAL A 337 -1.97 -1.02 19.20
CA VAL A 337 -3.25 -1.42 18.57
C VAL A 337 -3.78 -2.80 18.93
N THR A 338 -3.08 -3.62 19.71
CA THR A 338 -3.80 -4.65 20.46
C THR A 338 -4.58 -4.02 21.60
N ASN A 339 -4.20 -2.80 22.01
CA ASN A 339 -4.81 -2.08 23.12
C ASN A 339 -5.30 -0.66 22.70
N HIS A 340 -4.50 0.09 21.91
CA HIS A 340 -4.71 1.54 21.69
C HIS A 340 -5.16 1.98 20.27
N LEU A 341 -5.75 1.08 19.46
CA LEU A 341 -6.14 1.36 18.07
C LEU A 341 -7.24 2.44 17.98
N PHE A 342 -6.95 3.57 17.30
CA PHE A 342 -7.79 4.79 17.22
C PHE A 342 -8.19 5.41 18.57
N GLU A 343 -7.54 5.06 19.68
CA GLU A 343 -8.00 5.38 21.03
C GLU A 343 -8.38 6.88 21.18
N ASP A 344 -9.67 7.16 21.43
CA ASP A 344 -10.06 8.49 21.89
C ASP A 344 -9.52 8.64 23.32
N LYS A 345 -8.44 9.39 23.45
CA LYS A 345 -7.76 9.67 24.72
C LYS A 345 -8.66 10.31 25.79
N LYS A 346 -9.90 10.70 25.46
CA LYS A 346 -10.94 11.17 26.40
C LYS A 346 -11.82 10.03 26.97
N GLN A 347 -11.80 8.85 26.36
CA GLN A 347 -12.60 7.68 26.69
C GLN A 347 -11.69 6.49 27.06
N PRO A 348 -11.59 6.11 28.35
CA PRO A 348 -10.77 4.98 28.78
C PRO A 348 -11.15 3.67 28.08
N PHE A 349 -10.15 2.89 27.66
CA PHE A 349 -10.31 1.62 26.94
C PHE A 349 -11.08 1.74 25.62
N SER A 350 -11.08 2.92 24.98
CA SER A 350 -11.76 3.13 23.69
C SER A 350 -10.96 2.69 22.46
N GLY A 351 -9.69 2.29 22.66
CA GLY A 351 -8.91 1.61 21.64
C GLY A 351 -9.49 0.24 21.27
N LEU A 352 -9.04 -0.32 20.16
CA LEU A 352 -9.45 -1.64 19.66
C LEU A 352 -8.24 -2.61 19.64
N ASP A 353 -8.50 -3.91 19.42
CA ASP A 353 -7.48 -4.93 19.16
C ASP A 353 -7.48 -5.37 17.68
N LEU A 354 -6.48 -4.92 16.91
CA LEU A 354 -6.26 -5.32 15.51
C LEU A 354 -6.15 -6.84 15.31
N ALA A 355 -5.52 -7.57 16.23
CA ALA A 355 -5.36 -9.02 16.10
C ALA A 355 -6.74 -9.70 16.14
N SER A 356 -7.58 -9.32 17.11
CA SER A 356 -8.97 -9.76 17.16
C SER A 356 -9.78 -9.31 15.93
N LEU A 357 -9.63 -8.07 15.45
CA LEU A 357 -10.33 -7.56 14.28
C LEU A 357 -9.97 -8.34 13.02
N ASN A 358 -8.69 -8.67 12.80
CA ASN A 358 -8.23 -9.47 11.66
C ASN A 358 -8.85 -10.89 11.66
N ILE A 359 -8.87 -11.52 12.84
CA ILE A 359 -9.46 -12.86 13.04
C ILE A 359 -10.97 -12.80 12.80
N GLN A 360 -11.68 -11.89 13.48
CA GLN A 360 -13.13 -11.77 13.39
C GLN A 360 -13.60 -11.34 11.99
N ARG A 361 -12.82 -10.50 11.28
CA ARG A 361 -13.08 -10.14 9.87
C ARG A 361 -12.90 -11.33 8.94
N GLY A 362 -11.94 -12.23 9.18
CA GLY A 362 -11.84 -13.49 8.43
C GLY A 362 -13.07 -14.38 8.57
N ARG A 363 -13.65 -14.44 9.79
CA ARG A 363 -14.90 -15.15 10.09
C ARG A 363 -16.14 -14.48 9.48
N ASP A 364 -16.21 -13.15 9.54
CA ASP A 364 -17.25 -12.36 8.87
C ASP A 364 -17.27 -12.60 7.36
N HIS A 365 -16.08 -12.69 6.75
CA HIS A 365 -15.87 -13.00 5.34
C HIS A 365 -16.18 -14.46 4.98
N GLY A 366 -16.45 -15.34 5.96
CA GLY A 366 -16.73 -16.76 5.70
C GLY A 366 -15.54 -17.53 5.13
N LEU A 367 -14.31 -17.04 5.35
CA LEU A 367 -13.10 -17.72 4.86
C LEU A 367 -12.98 -19.11 5.48
N GLN A 368 -12.47 -20.05 4.69
CA GLN A 368 -12.16 -21.40 5.16
C GLN A 368 -11.11 -21.40 6.30
N PRO A 369 -11.00 -22.48 7.09
CA PRO A 369 -9.91 -22.62 8.04
C PRO A 369 -8.52 -22.69 7.38
N TYR A 370 -7.48 -22.31 8.12
CA TYR A 370 -6.08 -22.38 7.72
C TYR A 370 -5.69 -23.73 7.09
N ASN A 371 -6.21 -24.84 7.63
CA ASN A 371 -5.86 -26.18 7.18
C ASN A 371 -6.43 -26.54 5.79
N GLU A 372 -7.47 -25.85 5.32
CA GLU A 372 -7.94 -25.93 3.92
C GLU A 372 -6.96 -25.24 2.97
N TYR A 373 -6.51 -24.03 3.31
CA TYR A 373 -5.54 -23.29 2.49
C TYR A 373 -4.20 -23.99 2.41
N ARG A 374 -3.75 -24.66 3.49
CA ARG A 374 -2.59 -25.57 3.43
C ARG A 374 -2.78 -26.62 2.34
N ALA A 375 -3.94 -27.29 2.29
CA ALA A 375 -4.22 -28.31 1.30
C ALA A 375 -4.31 -27.75 -0.14
N LEU A 376 -4.96 -26.59 -0.33
CA LEU A 376 -5.01 -25.87 -1.61
C LEU A 376 -3.61 -25.46 -2.10
N CYS A 377 -2.72 -25.12 -1.18
CA CYS A 377 -1.32 -24.77 -1.44
C CYS A 377 -0.37 -26.00 -1.50
N ASN A 378 -0.91 -27.22 -1.68
CA ASN A 378 -0.18 -28.48 -1.76
C ASN A 378 0.67 -28.85 -0.52
N LEU A 379 0.40 -28.24 0.64
CA LEU A 379 0.96 -28.66 1.92
C LEU A 379 0.17 -29.86 2.47
N THR A 380 0.78 -30.65 3.34
CA THR A 380 0.13 -31.81 3.95
C THR A 380 -0.92 -31.36 4.96
N ARG A 381 -2.21 -31.52 4.64
CA ARG A 381 -3.32 -31.26 5.59
C ARG A 381 -3.05 -31.96 6.92
N ALA A 382 -3.09 -31.19 8.01
CA ALA A 382 -2.94 -31.73 9.35
C ALA A 382 -4.21 -32.50 9.75
N ARG A 383 -4.05 -33.57 10.52
CA ARG A 383 -5.12 -34.31 11.20
C ARG A 383 -5.16 -33.98 12.69
N ASN A 384 -4.05 -33.45 13.22
CA ASN A 384 -3.90 -32.99 14.59
C ASN A 384 -2.82 -31.88 14.64
N PHE A 385 -2.75 -31.14 15.75
CA PHE A 385 -1.82 -30.02 15.90
C PHE A 385 -0.33 -30.37 15.76
N ASP A 386 0.10 -31.61 16.04
CA ASP A 386 1.51 -32.01 15.90
C ASP A 386 1.94 -32.27 14.44
N ASP A 387 0.99 -32.40 13.51
CA ASP A 387 1.28 -32.47 12.07
C ASP A 387 1.72 -31.11 11.50
N LEU A 388 1.58 -30.02 12.27
CA LEU A 388 2.01 -28.66 11.91
C LEU A 388 3.52 -28.43 12.11
N ARG A 389 4.24 -29.34 12.78
CA ARG A 389 5.65 -29.17 13.22
C ARG A 389 6.68 -28.94 12.11
N ARG A 390 6.30 -29.10 10.84
CA ARG A 390 7.16 -28.82 9.68
C ARG A 390 7.18 -27.33 9.32
N GLU A 391 6.03 -26.66 9.42
CA GLU A 391 5.90 -25.23 9.11
C GLU A 391 5.87 -24.37 10.38
N ILE A 392 5.29 -24.85 11.48
CA ILE A 392 5.04 -24.08 12.71
C ILE A 392 5.94 -24.58 13.85
N ALA A 393 6.60 -23.66 14.55
CA ALA A 393 7.48 -23.99 15.68
C ALA A 393 6.68 -24.55 16.89
N THR A 394 7.20 -25.59 17.55
CA THR A 394 6.52 -26.29 18.68
C THR A 394 5.96 -25.36 19.77
N PRO A 395 6.65 -24.29 20.23
CA PRO A 395 6.09 -23.38 21.24
C PRO A 395 4.88 -22.56 20.77
N VAL A 396 4.66 -22.44 19.46
CA VAL A 396 3.46 -21.84 18.84
C VAL A 396 2.35 -22.89 18.75
N ILE A 397 2.67 -24.13 18.36
CA ILE A 397 1.73 -25.27 18.35
C ILE A 397 1.12 -25.47 19.75
N GLU A 398 1.93 -25.42 20.81
CA GLU A 398 1.46 -25.53 22.20
C GLU A 398 0.64 -24.32 22.69
N ARG A 399 0.58 -23.21 21.93
CA ARG A 399 -0.40 -22.13 22.12
C ARG A 399 -1.68 -22.41 21.33
N LEU A 400 -1.58 -22.78 20.05
CA LEU A 400 -2.72 -23.16 19.21
C LEU A 400 -3.58 -24.26 19.86
N LYS A 401 -2.95 -25.29 20.43
CA LYS A 401 -3.59 -26.37 21.23
C LYS A 401 -4.39 -25.89 22.45
N ARG A 402 -4.20 -24.65 22.92
CA ARG A 402 -4.92 -24.05 24.07
C ARG A 402 -6.01 -23.09 23.63
N THR A 403 -5.97 -22.62 22.39
CA THR A 403 -6.89 -21.62 21.82
C THR A 403 -7.97 -22.27 20.96
N TYR A 404 -7.60 -23.29 20.18
CA TYR A 404 -8.47 -23.97 19.21
C TYR A 404 -8.73 -25.42 19.66
N ALA A 405 -9.95 -25.93 19.43
CA ALA A 405 -10.30 -27.29 19.86
C ALA A 405 -9.77 -28.36 18.89
N HIS A 406 -9.77 -28.06 17.59
CA HIS A 406 -9.18 -28.88 16.53
C HIS A 406 -8.26 -28.08 15.62
N VAL A 407 -7.39 -28.77 14.88
CA VAL A 407 -6.49 -28.12 13.89
C VAL A 407 -7.25 -27.55 12.69
N ASP A 408 -8.46 -28.03 12.45
CA ASP A 408 -9.39 -27.50 11.45
C ASP A 408 -10.20 -26.27 11.94
N ASP A 409 -10.05 -25.84 13.19
CA ASP A 409 -10.71 -24.62 13.71
C ASP A 409 -9.82 -23.37 13.56
N VAL A 410 -8.55 -23.53 13.16
CA VAL A 410 -7.56 -22.43 13.16
C VAL A 410 -7.89 -21.41 12.07
N ASP A 411 -8.15 -20.16 12.46
CA ASP A 411 -8.39 -19.04 11.53
C ASP A 411 -7.17 -18.79 10.63
N LEU A 412 -7.40 -18.46 9.35
CA LEU A 412 -6.33 -18.21 8.36
C LEU A 412 -5.28 -17.19 8.85
N PHE A 413 -5.71 -16.10 9.53
CA PHE A 413 -4.79 -15.09 10.03
C PHE A 413 -3.80 -15.67 11.05
N SER A 414 -4.31 -16.33 12.10
CA SER A 414 -3.46 -16.96 13.13
C SER A 414 -2.59 -18.08 12.55
N GLY A 415 -3.15 -18.89 11.64
CA GLY A 415 -2.47 -20.05 11.09
C GLY A 415 -1.34 -19.70 10.12
N GLY A 416 -1.59 -18.81 9.16
CA GLY A 416 -0.58 -18.39 8.18
C GLY A 416 0.50 -17.49 8.79
N LEU A 417 0.17 -16.71 9.82
CA LEU A 417 1.17 -15.96 10.59
C LEU A 417 2.02 -16.89 11.50
N SER A 418 1.48 -18.06 11.89
CA SER A 418 2.20 -19.09 12.67
C SER A 418 3.31 -19.81 11.92
N GLU A 419 3.34 -19.69 10.59
CA GLU A 419 4.32 -20.39 9.75
C GLU A 419 5.70 -19.75 9.79
N THR A 420 6.73 -20.61 9.71
CA THR A 420 8.13 -20.21 9.51
C THR A 420 8.29 -19.60 8.12
N PRO A 421 8.97 -18.45 7.98
CA PRO A 421 9.20 -17.78 6.69
C PRO A 421 9.81 -18.68 5.62
N LEU A 422 9.39 -18.45 4.37
CA LEU A 422 10.07 -19.00 3.18
C LEU A 422 11.52 -18.50 3.11
N HIS A 423 12.43 -19.34 2.60
CA HIS A 423 13.85 -18.97 2.52
C HIS A 423 14.09 -17.73 1.64
N GLY A 424 14.57 -16.66 2.27
CA GLY A 424 14.78 -15.35 1.62
C GLY A 424 13.50 -14.54 1.41
N GLY A 425 12.36 -14.96 1.99
CA GLY A 425 11.12 -14.21 2.06
C GLY A 425 10.76 -13.85 3.52
N LEU A 426 9.64 -13.14 3.68
CA LEU A 426 9.05 -12.84 4.99
C LEU A 426 7.95 -13.83 5.37
N VAL A 427 7.06 -14.17 4.44
CA VAL A 427 5.87 -14.99 4.75
C VAL A 427 6.13 -16.49 4.68
N GLY A 428 5.37 -17.26 5.46
CA GLY A 428 5.34 -18.72 5.36
C GLY A 428 4.66 -19.24 4.07
N PRO A 429 4.73 -20.56 3.81
CA PRO A 429 4.30 -21.14 2.54
C PRO A 429 2.81 -20.95 2.19
N THR A 430 1.89 -20.91 3.16
CA THR A 430 0.45 -20.70 2.90
C THR A 430 0.17 -19.27 2.46
N PHE A 431 0.68 -18.27 3.18
CA PHE A 431 0.57 -16.87 2.75
C PHE A 431 1.36 -16.61 1.45
N GLY A 432 2.58 -17.15 1.31
CA GLY A 432 3.39 -17.04 0.10
C GLY A 432 2.72 -17.65 -1.14
N CYS A 433 1.93 -18.70 -0.96
CA CYS A 433 1.07 -19.28 -1.98
C CYS A 433 -0.10 -18.37 -2.37
N ILE A 434 -0.92 -17.92 -1.40
CA ILE A 434 -2.08 -17.04 -1.65
C ILE A 434 -1.63 -15.76 -2.37
N LEU A 435 -0.56 -15.13 -1.88
CA LEU A 435 -0.01 -13.91 -2.47
C LEU A 435 0.67 -14.17 -3.82
N GLY A 436 1.44 -15.25 -3.96
CA GLY A 436 2.07 -15.62 -5.24
C GLY A 436 1.06 -15.85 -6.36
N ILE A 437 -0.05 -16.53 -6.07
CA ILE A 437 -1.18 -16.71 -7.00
C ILE A 437 -1.81 -15.35 -7.35
N GLN A 438 -2.08 -14.49 -6.36
CA GLN A 438 -2.67 -13.18 -6.62
C GLN A 438 -1.79 -12.31 -7.51
N PHE A 439 -0.51 -12.13 -7.19
CA PHE A 439 0.37 -11.27 -7.97
C PHE A 439 0.64 -11.83 -9.37
N ARG A 440 0.65 -13.16 -9.55
CA ARG A 440 0.72 -13.74 -10.89
C ARG A 440 -0.51 -13.35 -11.71
N ASN A 441 -1.71 -13.38 -11.12
CA ASN A 441 -2.92 -12.96 -11.80
C ASN A 441 -2.93 -11.44 -12.05
N LEU A 442 -2.48 -10.61 -11.10
CA LEU A 442 -2.39 -9.15 -11.28
C LEU A 442 -1.37 -8.73 -12.35
N ARG A 443 -0.39 -9.57 -12.67
CA ARG A 443 0.51 -9.39 -13.83
C ARG A 443 -0.09 -9.93 -15.12
N LYS A 444 -0.43 -11.23 -15.14
CA LYS A 444 -0.83 -11.98 -16.34
C LYS A 444 -2.15 -11.46 -16.93
N CYS A 445 -3.00 -10.89 -16.09
CA CYS A 445 -4.40 -10.60 -16.42
C CYS A 445 -4.68 -9.07 -16.45
N ASP A 446 -3.65 -8.25 -16.25
CA ASP A 446 -3.66 -6.80 -16.51
C ASP A 446 -3.25 -6.52 -17.97
N ARG A 447 -4.17 -5.97 -18.77
CA ARG A 447 -3.86 -5.56 -20.14
C ARG A 447 -2.92 -4.35 -20.17
N PHE A 448 -2.90 -3.53 -19.13
CA PHE A 448 -2.04 -2.36 -19.00
C PHE A 448 -0.74 -2.63 -18.23
N TRP A 449 -0.39 -3.90 -17.99
CA TRP A 449 0.91 -4.30 -17.44
C TRP A 449 2.05 -3.60 -18.19
N TYR A 450 2.96 -2.94 -17.46
CA TYR A 450 3.88 -1.99 -18.08
C TYR A 450 4.87 -2.61 -19.10
N GLU A 451 5.10 -3.93 -19.05
CA GLU A 451 5.94 -4.65 -20.03
C GLU A 451 5.14 -5.22 -21.22
N ASN A 452 3.81 -5.11 -21.26
CA ASN A 452 2.96 -5.80 -22.25
C ASN A 452 3.34 -5.47 -23.71
N ALA A 453 3.25 -6.47 -24.59
CA ALA A 453 3.61 -6.39 -26.00
C ALA A 453 2.57 -5.72 -26.92
N ASP A 454 1.34 -5.48 -26.46
CA ASP A 454 0.23 -4.90 -27.26
C ASP A 454 0.65 -3.56 -27.93
N PRO A 455 0.77 -3.50 -29.27
CA PRO A 455 1.29 -2.33 -29.98
C PRO A 455 0.40 -1.09 -29.89
N LEU A 456 -0.84 -1.20 -29.40
CA LEU A 456 -1.74 -0.06 -29.23
C LEU A 456 -1.53 0.68 -27.89
N ILE A 457 -0.90 0.04 -26.90
CA ILE A 457 -0.80 0.57 -25.53
C ILE A 457 0.59 0.45 -24.89
N ARG A 458 1.49 -0.39 -25.43
CA ARG A 458 2.83 -0.61 -24.88
C ARG A 458 3.68 0.66 -24.82
N PHE A 459 4.71 0.64 -23.98
CA PHE A 459 5.79 1.62 -24.08
C PHE A 459 6.73 1.24 -25.24
N THR A 460 7.44 2.19 -25.83
CA THR A 460 8.52 1.86 -26.77
C THR A 460 9.69 1.19 -26.02
N ASP A 461 10.49 0.35 -26.67
CA ASP A 461 11.62 -0.33 -26.00
C ASP A 461 12.55 0.65 -25.23
N PRO A 462 12.90 1.85 -25.74
CA PRO A 462 13.67 2.83 -24.99
C PRO A 462 12.94 3.35 -23.74
N GLN A 463 11.64 3.66 -23.83
CA GLN A 463 10.83 4.07 -22.67
C GLN A 463 10.76 2.98 -21.60
N LEU A 464 10.58 1.72 -22.01
CA LEU A 464 10.54 0.57 -21.12
C LEU A 464 11.92 0.31 -20.48
N THR A 465 13.01 0.55 -21.22
CA THR A 465 14.38 0.52 -20.69
C THR A 465 14.64 1.61 -19.64
N GLU A 466 14.00 2.79 -19.72
CA GLU A 466 14.09 3.79 -18.65
C GLU A 466 13.25 3.43 -17.42
N LEU A 467 12.05 2.88 -17.62
CA LEU A 467 11.18 2.43 -16.53
C LEU A 467 11.81 1.30 -15.70
N ARG A 468 12.53 0.38 -16.35
CA ARG A 468 13.27 -0.73 -15.72
C ARG A 468 14.46 -0.32 -14.84
N LYS A 469 14.78 0.97 -14.71
CA LYS A 469 15.87 1.48 -13.87
C LYS A 469 15.42 2.00 -12.50
N VAL A 470 14.11 2.18 -12.29
CA VAL A 470 13.62 3.01 -11.17
C VAL A 470 13.60 2.21 -9.87
N THR A 471 14.25 2.75 -8.85
CA THR A 471 14.16 2.26 -7.46
C THR A 471 13.26 3.16 -6.63
N LEU A 472 12.72 2.65 -5.52
CA LEU A 472 12.01 3.49 -4.55
C LEU A 472 12.92 4.63 -4.06
N SER A 473 14.20 4.36 -3.81
CA SER A 473 15.18 5.36 -3.38
C SER A 473 15.23 6.57 -4.32
N LYS A 474 15.11 6.37 -5.64
CA LYS A 474 15.06 7.48 -6.59
C LYS A 474 13.76 8.29 -6.47
N LEU A 475 12.62 7.61 -6.30
CA LEU A 475 11.33 8.25 -6.08
C LEU A 475 11.33 9.11 -4.80
N LEU A 476 11.94 8.61 -3.72
CA LEU A 476 12.14 9.39 -2.48
C LEU A 476 13.01 10.63 -2.75
N CYS A 477 14.19 10.45 -3.35
CA CYS A 477 15.12 11.53 -3.70
C CYS A 477 14.48 12.67 -4.53
N ASP A 478 13.70 12.35 -5.56
CA ASP A 478 13.14 13.38 -6.44
C ASP A 478 11.96 14.13 -5.79
N ASN A 479 11.29 13.55 -4.79
CA ASN A 479 10.03 14.05 -4.24
C ASN A 479 10.08 14.54 -2.78
N CYS A 480 11.02 14.07 -1.96
CA CYS A 480 11.29 14.64 -0.63
C CYS A 480 11.79 16.09 -0.71
N ASP A 481 11.73 16.80 0.41
CA ASP A 481 12.02 18.24 0.47
C ASP A 481 13.53 18.54 0.47
N ALA A 482 14.32 17.75 1.19
CA ALA A 482 15.76 17.91 1.39
C ALA A 482 16.47 16.57 1.70
N ILE A 483 16.23 15.54 0.88
CA ILE A 483 17.07 14.32 0.85
C ILE A 483 18.13 14.52 -0.25
N GLY A 484 19.41 14.57 0.15
CA GLY A 484 20.55 14.70 -0.77
C GLY A 484 21.23 13.36 -1.12
N SER A 485 21.02 12.34 -0.30
CA SER A 485 21.56 10.99 -0.48
C SER A 485 20.59 9.95 0.10
N GLU A 486 20.54 8.77 -0.52
CA GLU A 486 19.73 7.64 -0.06
C GLU A 486 20.43 6.32 -0.41
N GLN A 487 20.12 5.24 0.31
CA GLN A 487 20.62 3.89 0.03
C GLN A 487 20.12 3.34 -1.31
N ARG A 488 20.88 2.47 -1.96
CA ARG A 488 20.59 1.98 -3.32
C ARG A 488 19.23 1.27 -3.42
N SER A 489 18.91 0.47 -2.41
CA SER A 489 17.62 -0.22 -2.23
C SER A 489 17.00 0.23 -0.91
N ALA A 490 15.97 1.07 -0.97
CA ALA A 490 15.27 1.58 0.22
C ALA A 490 14.64 0.47 1.08
N PHE A 491 14.36 -0.70 0.48
CA PHE A 491 13.74 -1.85 1.15
C PHE A 491 14.66 -2.59 2.12
N ASP A 492 15.97 -2.53 1.91
CA ASP A 492 16.98 -3.22 2.72
C ASP A 492 17.64 -2.26 3.72
N LEU A 493 18.31 -2.78 4.76
CA LEU A 493 19.15 -1.96 5.65
C LEU A 493 20.19 -1.15 4.83
N PRO A 494 20.51 0.11 5.18
CA PRO A 494 21.71 0.76 4.69
C PRO A 494 22.94 0.11 5.34
N ASP A 495 23.88 -0.31 4.51
CA ASP A 495 25.16 -0.89 4.93
C ASP A 495 26.30 -0.22 4.13
N PRO A 496 27.46 0.10 4.73
CA PRO A 496 28.53 0.81 4.03
C PRO A 496 29.09 0.13 2.77
N PHE A 497 28.82 -1.17 2.56
CA PHE A 497 29.35 -1.95 1.43
C PHE A 497 28.24 -2.60 0.59
N LEU A 498 27.24 -3.21 1.23
CA LEU A 498 26.17 -3.97 0.56
C LEU A 498 25.05 -3.06 0.02
N ASN A 499 24.66 -2.03 0.79
CA ASN A 499 23.61 -1.09 0.42
C ASN A 499 23.98 0.35 0.83
N PRO A 500 25.07 0.92 0.27
CA PRO A 500 25.57 2.21 0.70
C PRO A 500 24.63 3.34 0.31
N ARG A 501 24.56 4.37 1.17
CA ARG A 501 23.94 5.64 0.79
C ARG A 501 24.81 6.35 -0.24
N VAL A 502 24.20 6.72 -1.36
CA VAL A 502 24.82 7.42 -2.50
C VAL A 502 24.06 8.72 -2.77
N ASN A 503 24.63 9.66 -3.52
CA ASN A 503 23.94 10.94 -3.76
C ASN A 503 22.70 10.72 -4.63
N CYS A 504 21.66 11.54 -4.45
CA CYS A 504 20.42 11.46 -5.23
C CYS A 504 20.60 11.72 -6.74
N HIS A 505 21.77 12.23 -7.15
CA HIS A 505 22.21 12.37 -8.54
C HIS A 505 22.85 11.09 -9.12
N ASP A 506 23.41 10.22 -8.27
CA ASP A 506 24.03 8.96 -8.66
C ASP A 506 23.00 7.82 -8.82
N LEU A 507 21.81 7.99 -8.22
CA LEU A 507 20.69 7.06 -8.36
C LEU A 507 20.01 7.22 -9.74
N PRO A 508 19.82 6.13 -10.50
CA PRO A 508 19.24 6.18 -11.83
C PRO A 508 17.75 6.56 -11.77
N GLY A 509 17.30 7.41 -12.70
CA GLY A 509 15.91 7.81 -12.84
C GLY A 509 15.46 7.87 -14.30
N VAL A 510 14.15 7.97 -14.53
CA VAL A 510 13.55 7.93 -15.87
C VAL A 510 13.99 9.12 -16.73
N ASN A 511 14.63 8.87 -17.87
CA ASN A 511 14.80 9.89 -18.90
C ASN A 511 13.48 10.17 -19.63
N LEU A 512 12.76 11.20 -19.16
CA LEU A 512 11.45 11.58 -19.70
C LEU A 512 11.49 12.17 -21.13
N GLU A 513 12.65 12.56 -21.67
CA GLU A 513 12.77 13.03 -23.08
C GLU A 513 12.29 11.97 -24.10
N LEU A 514 12.25 10.69 -23.72
CA LEU A 514 11.71 9.61 -24.55
C LEU A 514 10.17 9.64 -24.70
N TRP A 515 9.48 10.52 -23.98
CA TRP A 515 8.05 10.82 -24.16
C TRP A 515 7.80 12.11 -24.95
N LYS A 516 8.85 12.73 -25.52
CA LYS A 516 8.72 13.90 -26.37
C LYS A 516 8.24 13.54 -27.77
N GLU A 517 7.07 14.04 -28.15
CA GLU A 517 6.53 13.88 -29.49
C GLU A 517 7.22 14.84 -30.47
N ARG A 518 7.76 14.31 -31.57
CA ARG A 518 8.25 15.12 -32.69
C ARG A 518 7.09 15.54 -33.59
N VAL A 519 6.31 16.51 -33.11
CA VAL A 519 5.34 17.18 -33.98
C VAL A 519 6.12 18.01 -34.99
N SER A 520 6.04 17.62 -36.26
CA SER A 520 6.72 18.28 -37.36
C SER A 520 5.80 18.44 -38.57
N CYS A 521 5.88 19.60 -39.20
CA CYS A 521 5.11 19.96 -40.37
C CYS A 521 5.87 19.49 -41.61
N SER A 522 5.26 18.61 -42.39
CA SER A 522 5.86 18.03 -43.61
C SER A 522 5.59 18.92 -44.82
N VAL A 523 6.57 19.70 -45.26
CA VAL A 523 6.46 20.53 -46.47
C VAL A 523 7.25 19.88 -47.62
N GLY A 524 6.53 19.10 -48.43
CA GLY A 524 7.09 18.39 -49.60
C GLY A 524 7.98 17.20 -49.21
N ARG A 525 9.27 17.46 -48.97
CA ARG A 525 10.26 16.47 -48.48
C ARG A 525 10.97 16.90 -47.19
N THR A 526 10.69 18.10 -46.69
CA THR A 526 11.31 18.64 -45.48
C THR A 526 10.31 18.56 -44.33
N ASN A 527 10.70 17.88 -43.26
CA ASN A 527 9.96 17.92 -41.99
C ASN A 527 10.54 19.06 -41.15
N ILE A 528 9.68 19.90 -40.59
CA ILE A 528 10.04 21.08 -39.81
C ILE A 528 9.43 20.91 -38.42
N ASP A 529 10.25 20.75 -37.37
CA ASP A 529 9.75 20.59 -35.99
C ASP A 529 8.97 21.86 -35.54
N ILE A 530 7.94 21.71 -34.69
CA ILE A 530 7.17 22.85 -34.16
C ILE A 530 8.09 23.91 -33.54
N GLY A 531 7.91 25.16 -33.97
CA GLY A 531 8.70 26.32 -33.56
C GLY A 531 10.04 26.49 -34.29
N ALA A 532 10.51 25.47 -35.04
CA ALA A 532 11.64 25.62 -35.95
C ALA A 532 11.20 26.31 -37.26
N ALA A 533 12.14 27.05 -37.87
CA ALA A 533 11.96 27.70 -39.16
C ALA A 533 13.00 27.18 -40.16
N GLU A 534 12.54 26.54 -41.23
CA GLU A 534 13.41 25.84 -42.18
C GLU A 534 13.27 26.33 -43.62
N ARG A 535 14.38 26.31 -44.35
CA ARG A 535 14.51 26.91 -45.69
C ARG A 535 14.25 25.89 -46.79
N ILE A 536 12.97 25.68 -47.10
CA ILE A 536 12.51 24.70 -48.11
C ILE A 536 12.79 25.10 -49.56
N SER A 537 13.10 26.38 -49.85
CA SER A 537 13.59 26.80 -51.18
C SER A 537 14.47 28.06 -51.09
N PRO A 538 15.16 28.47 -52.18
CA PRO A 538 15.98 29.69 -52.19
C PRO A 538 15.26 30.99 -51.79
N CYS A 539 13.93 31.02 -51.87
CA CYS A 539 13.10 32.18 -51.54
C CYS A 539 11.98 31.90 -50.51
N VAL A 540 11.86 30.66 -50.00
CA VAL A 540 10.79 30.28 -49.07
C VAL A 540 11.37 29.63 -47.82
N MET A 541 10.92 30.12 -46.68
CA MET A 541 11.21 29.61 -45.35
C MET A 541 9.86 29.38 -44.64
N CYS A 542 9.68 28.21 -44.05
CA CYS A 542 8.44 27.83 -43.37
C CYS A 542 8.73 27.59 -41.89
N THR A 543 7.86 28.09 -41.02
CA THR A 543 7.88 27.85 -39.58
C THR A 543 6.70 26.95 -39.24
N CYS A 544 6.96 25.80 -38.62
CA CYS A 544 5.89 24.90 -38.19
C CYS A 544 5.20 25.47 -36.95
N THR A 545 3.90 25.74 -37.01
CA THR A 545 3.12 26.28 -35.88
C THR A 545 2.32 25.19 -35.18
N LYS A 546 1.48 25.53 -34.20
CA LYS A 546 0.58 24.54 -33.56
C LYS A 546 -0.63 24.19 -34.42
N GLU A 547 -0.91 24.99 -35.44
CA GLU A 547 -2.00 24.83 -36.40
C GLU A 547 -1.60 24.01 -37.64
N GLY A 548 -0.30 24.02 -38.00
CA GLY A 548 0.27 23.35 -39.17
C GLY A 548 0.96 24.31 -40.14
#